data_AF-N0B3L0-F1
#
_entry.id   AF-N0B3L0-F1
#
_cell.length_a   1.000
_cell.length_b   1.000
_cell.length_c   1.000
_cell.angle_alpha   90.00
_cell.angle_beta   90.00
_cell.angle_gamma   90.00
#
_symmetry.space_group_name_H-M   'P 1'
#
loop_
_entity.id
_entity.type
_entity.pdbx_description
1 polymer ?
#
loop_
_entity_poly.entity_id
_entity_poly.type
_entity_poly.pdbx_seq_one_letter_code
_entity_poly.pdbx_strand_id
1 'polypeptide(L)'
;MLSEIDKGRAGRSLPVLKRGGMGLQRVACFVWFAMVLAGCTHDRTGPVSDHYADFQVDPPNKNTVSVCHAYTCKMRTKFRFTDADIDEIRAIFKKIKKGDTPVEERRAVAYAVGWMETRVGKAIGTDKDRPGMDFEASGDPTQMDCVDESTNTTSYMLVMQNNGLLKYHTVGTPFSKDQLWKGVAGWTHWTAVLKETATGQRWAVDSWIYANGENPAVVEVEKWYIKDLDNLPVAAK
;
A
#
# COMPACT_ATOMS: atom_id res chain seq x y z
N MET A 1 -67.87 5.79 -50.84
CA MET A 1 -68.11 5.44 -52.24
C MET A 1 -67.08 4.41 -52.64
N LEU A 2 -67.54 3.15 -52.73
CA LEU A 2 -66.91 1.98 -53.37
C LEU A 2 -65.58 1.52 -52.73
N SER A 3 -65.27 0.23 -52.52
CA SER A 3 -65.84 -1.09 -52.76
C SER A 3 -64.61 -2.01 -52.53
N GLU A 4 -64.63 -2.97 -51.61
CA GLU A 4 -64.89 -4.40 -51.90
C GLU A 4 -63.86 -4.95 -52.94
N ILE A 5 -63.03 -5.99 -52.74
CA ILE A 5 -63.27 -7.44 -52.47
C ILE A 5 -61.84 -8.05 -52.40
N ASP A 6 -61.36 -8.66 -51.32
CA ASP A 6 -61.47 -10.07 -50.86
C ASP A 6 -61.04 -11.19 -51.84
N LYS A 7 -60.58 -12.32 -51.26
CA LYS A 7 -60.10 -13.61 -51.82
C LYS A 7 -58.57 -13.65 -52.01
N GLY A 8 -57.78 -14.39 -51.23
CA GLY A 8 -58.05 -15.54 -50.37
C GLY A 8 -57.30 -16.75 -50.91
N ARG A 9 -56.37 -17.34 -50.14
CA ARG A 9 -56.24 -18.80 -50.03
C ARG A 9 -55.22 -19.28 -49.01
N ALA A 10 -55.65 -20.36 -48.35
CA ALA A 10 -54.89 -21.52 -47.93
C ALA A 10 -54.03 -21.38 -46.67
N GLY A 11 -54.61 -21.87 -45.57
CA GLY A 11 -53.93 -22.11 -44.32
C GLY A 11 -52.75 -23.08 -44.47
N ARG A 12 -51.69 -22.76 -43.74
CA ARG A 12 -50.61 -23.69 -43.44
C ARG A 12 -50.70 -24.05 -41.97
N SER A 13 -50.81 -25.34 -41.73
CA SER A 13 -50.80 -26.01 -40.44
C SER A 13 -49.56 -25.62 -39.65
N LEU A 14 -49.76 -25.15 -38.41
CA LEU A 14 -48.69 -24.87 -37.46
C LEU A 14 -48.01 -26.18 -37.05
N PRO A 15 -46.66 -26.28 -37.06
CA PRO A 15 -45.98 -27.42 -36.48
C PRO A 15 -46.12 -27.38 -34.95
N VAL A 16 -46.64 -28.47 -34.39
CA VAL A 16 -46.65 -28.75 -32.95
C VAL A 16 -45.20 -28.84 -32.46
N LEU A 17 -44.76 -27.82 -31.73
CA LEU A 17 -43.45 -27.82 -31.08
C LEU A 17 -43.47 -28.84 -29.94
N LYS A 18 -42.87 -30.01 -30.15
CA LYS A 18 -42.60 -31.00 -29.11
C LYS A 18 -41.80 -30.32 -27.99
N ARG A 19 -42.35 -30.33 -26.76
CA ARG A 19 -41.62 -30.06 -25.52
C ARG A 19 -40.49 -31.10 -25.39
N GLY A 20 -39.31 -30.76 -25.92
CA GLY A 20 -38.07 -31.48 -25.65
C GLY A 20 -37.74 -31.30 -24.17
N GLY A 21 -37.59 -32.42 -23.47
CA GLY A 21 -37.25 -32.47 -22.05
C GLY A 21 -36.04 -31.58 -21.75
N MET A 22 -36.21 -30.78 -20.71
CA MET A 22 -35.20 -29.94 -20.11
C MET A 22 -34.13 -30.84 -19.50
N GLY A 23 -33.20 -31.29 -20.34
CA GLY A 23 -32.06 -32.09 -19.95
C GLY A 23 -31.19 -31.28 -19.01
N LEU A 24 -30.96 -31.84 -17.82
CA LEU A 24 -30.08 -31.38 -16.74
C LEU A 24 -28.62 -31.08 -17.18
N GLN A 25 -28.31 -31.30 -18.46
CA GLN A 25 -27.03 -31.11 -19.12
C GLN A 25 -26.72 -29.64 -19.48
N ARG A 26 -27.70 -28.72 -19.46
CA ARG A 26 -27.47 -27.29 -19.75
C ARG A 26 -27.25 -26.41 -18.52
N VAL A 27 -27.47 -26.92 -17.31
CA VAL A 27 -27.19 -26.19 -16.06
C VAL A 27 -25.73 -26.37 -15.61
N ALA A 28 -25.04 -27.41 -16.10
CA ALA A 28 -23.67 -27.73 -15.69
C ALA A 28 -22.57 -26.90 -16.37
N CYS A 29 -22.84 -26.23 -17.50
CA CYS A 29 -21.79 -25.44 -18.20
C CYS A 29 -21.68 -23.98 -17.77
N PHE A 30 -22.60 -23.45 -16.96
CA PHE A 30 -22.53 -22.05 -16.49
C PHE A 30 -22.00 -21.87 -15.07
N VAL A 31 -21.75 -22.97 -14.34
CA VAL A 31 -21.20 -22.92 -12.96
C VAL A 31 -19.68 -23.13 -12.94
N TRP A 32 -19.05 -23.43 -14.08
CA TRP A 32 -17.61 -23.71 -14.19
C TRP A 32 -16.78 -22.55 -14.77
N PHE A 33 -17.17 -21.30 -14.46
CA PHE A 33 -16.34 -20.12 -14.80
C PHE A 33 -16.31 -19.05 -13.68
N ALA A 34 -16.65 -19.42 -12.44
CA ALA A 34 -16.77 -18.49 -11.32
C ALA A 34 -15.64 -18.59 -10.26
N MET A 35 -14.53 -19.27 -10.56
CA MET A 35 -13.36 -19.34 -9.68
C MET A 35 -12.15 -19.35 -10.64
N VAL A 36 -11.37 -18.28 -10.82
CA VAL A 36 -10.48 -17.65 -9.86
C VAL A 36 -10.17 -16.23 -10.36
N LEU A 37 -10.77 -15.20 -9.77
CA LEU A 37 -10.16 -13.86 -9.74
C LEU A 37 -9.36 -13.79 -8.45
N ALA A 38 -8.25 -14.52 -8.40
CA ALA A 38 -7.21 -14.23 -7.42
C ALA A 38 -6.68 -12.84 -7.79
N GLY A 39 -7.06 -11.81 -7.04
CA GLY A 39 -6.33 -10.56 -7.09
C GLY A 39 -4.86 -10.90 -6.81
N CYS A 40 -3.97 -10.59 -7.75
CA CYS A 40 -2.54 -10.79 -7.59
C CYS A 40 -2.11 -9.96 -6.38
N THR A 41 -2.05 -10.59 -5.21
CA THR A 41 -1.27 -10.04 -4.12
C THR A 41 0.17 -10.30 -4.51
N HIS A 42 0.89 -9.27 -4.93
CA HIS A 42 2.32 -9.35 -5.14
C HIS A 42 2.99 -9.39 -3.76
N ASP A 43 2.87 -10.53 -3.09
CA ASP A 43 3.61 -10.77 -1.85
C ASP A 43 5.09 -10.94 -2.20
N ARG A 44 5.83 -9.83 -2.13
CA ARG A 44 7.26 -9.81 -2.47
C ARG A 44 8.02 -10.48 -1.34
N THR A 45 8.42 -11.71 -1.57
CA THR A 45 9.37 -12.44 -0.73
C THR A 45 10.75 -12.28 -1.35
N GLY A 46 11.67 -11.64 -0.62
CA GLY A 46 12.99 -11.27 -1.13
C GLY A 46 13.71 -10.31 -0.18
N PRO A 47 14.97 -9.95 -0.44
CA PRO A 47 15.68 -8.93 0.32
C PRO A 47 15.11 -7.52 0.08
N VAL A 48 15.23 -6.66 1.09
CA VAL A 48 14.79 -5.25 1.01
C VAL A 48 15.47 -4.49 -0.13
N SER A 49 16.68 -4.90 -0.53
CA SER A 49 17.44 -4.33 -1.64
C SER A 49 16.70 -4.35 -2.98
N ASP A 50 15.82 -5.34 -3.20
CA ASP A 50 15.14 -5.50 -4.48
C ASP A 50 14.18 -4.32 -4.73
N HIS A 51 13.48 -3.87 -3.68
CA HIS A 51 12.62 -2.69 -3.76
C HIS A 51 13.38 -1.44 -4.21
N TYR A 52 14.56 -1.21 -3.63
CA TYR A 52 15.43 -0.11 -4.03
C TYR A 52 15.88 -0.24 -5.49
N ALA A 53 16.18 -1.45 -5.95
CA ALA A 53 16.55 -1.70 -7.34
C ALA A 53 15.39 -1.40 -8.31
N ASP A 54 14.16 -1.79 -7.97
CA ASP A 54 12.98 -1.56 -8.83
C ASP A 54 12.72 -0.07 -9.08
N PHE A 55 12.88 0.75 -8.04
CA PHE A 55 12.70 2.20 -8.12
C PHE A 55 14.01 2.96 -8.40
N GLN A 56 15.11 2.23 -8.68
CA GLN A 56 16.43 2.78 -8.99
C GLN A 56 16.97 3.74 -7.92
N VAL A 57 16.73 3.43 -6.65
CA VAL A 57 17.13 4.22 -5.49
C VAL A 57 18.34 3.60 -4.82
N ASP A 58 19.30 4.41 -4.36
CA ASP A 58 20.40 3.89 -3.54
C ASP A 58 19.85 3.45 -2.18
N PRO A 59 20.11 2.20 -1.72
CA PRO A 59 19.74 1.79 -0.37
C PRO A 59 20.51 2.63 0.67
N PRO A 60 19.97 2.78 1.89
CA PRO A 60 20.64 3.50 2.96
C PRO A 60 22.06 2.99 3.22
N ASN A 61 23.01 3.93 3.37
CA ASN A 61 24.35 3.63 3.85
C ASN A 61 24.51 4.25 5.25
N LYS A 62 24.46 3.39 6.28
CA LYS A 62 24.46 3.80 7.69
C LYS A 62 23.30 4.77 7.97
N ASN A 63 23.61 6.04 8.24
CA ASN A 63 22.67 7.10 8.57
C ASN A 63 22.39 8.03 7.38
N THR A 64 22.83 7.67 6.17
CA THR A 64 22.59 8.43 4.95
C THR A 64 21.58 7.68 4.08
N VAL A 65 20.51 8.37 3.70
CA VAL A 65 19.40 7.86 2.90
C VAL A 65 19.27 8.67 1.61
N SER A 66 18.71 8.06 0.57
CA SER A 66 18.24 8.76 -0.63
C SER A 66 16.73 8.91 -0.51
N VAL A 67 16.28 10.13 -0.22
CA VAL A 67 14.86 10.44 0.00
C VAL A 67 14.19 10.63 -1.34
N CYS A 68 13.21 9.80 -1.66
CA CYS A 68 12.35 9.93 -2.83
C CYS A 68 11.30 11.01 -2.64
N HIS A 69 11.00 11.73 -3.72
CA HIS A 69 9.88 12.67 -3.81
C HIS A 69 9.54 12.92 -5.28
N ALA A 70 8.52 13.77 -5.50
CA ALA A 70 7.97 14.11 -6.80
C ALA A 70 7.25 12.95 -7.52
N TYR A 71 6.72 11.99 -6.75
CA TYR A 71 5.97 10.81 -7.17
C TYR A 71 6.84 9.78 -7.88
N THR A 72 6.82 8.53 -7.38
CA THR A 72 7.50 7.38 -7.98
C THR A 72 9.01 7.59 -8.10
N CYS A 73 9.62 8.17 -7.07
CA CYS A 73 11.05 8.45 -6.93
C CYS A 73 11.66 9.25 -8.11
N LYS A 74 10.85 10.07 -8.78
CA LYS A 74 11.29 10.94 -9.90
C LYS A 74 12.43 11.86 -9.47
N MET A 75 12.39 12.33 -8.23
CA MET A 75 13.47 13.08 -7.61
C MET A 75 13.99 12.35 -6.37
N ARG A 76 15.29 12.52 -6.13
CA ARG A 76 16.01 11.88 -5.01
C ARG A 76 16.94 12.90 -4.38
N THR A 77 16.79 13.13 -3.08
CA THR A 77 17.67 14.01 -2.30
C THR A 77 18.41 13.22 -1.25
N LYS A 78 19.75 13.30 -1.24
CA LYS A 78 20.54 12.65 -0.18
C LYS A 78 20.37 13.40 1.13
N PHE A 79 20.03 12.66 2.18
CA PHE A 79 19.91 13.19 3.53
C PHE A 79 20.73 12.34 4.50
N ARG A 80 21.49 12.98 5.39
CA ARG A 80 22.24 12.31 6.45
C ARG A 80 21.67 12.69 7.81
N PHE A 81 21.18 11.70 8.55
CA PHE A 81 20.89 11.85 9.97
C PHE A 81 22.21 12.04 10.73
N THR A 82 22.31 13.14 11.45
CA THR A 82 23.44 13.46 12.33
C THR A 82 23.37 12.63 13.60
N ASP A 83 24.46 12.60 14.38
CA ASP A 83 24.46 11.89 15.66
C ASP A 83 23.41 12.46 16.63
N ALA A 84 23.20 13.78 16.60
CA ALA A 84 22.13 14.43 17.36
C ALA A 84 20.73 14.00 16.91
N ASP A 85 20.52 13.81 15.59
CA ASP A 85 19.25 13.28 15.07
C ASP A 85 19.02 11.83 15.58
N ILE A 86 20.07 11.01 15.63
CA ILE A 86 19.96 9.64 16.16
C ILE A 86 19.67 9.65 17.66
N ASP A 87 20.28 10.54 18.43
CA ASP A 87 20.02 10.66 19.87
C ASP A 87 18.59 11.11 20.17
N GLU A 88 18.01 11.98 19.33
CA GLU A 88 16.59 12.32 19.41
C GLU A 88 15.70 11.11 19.14
N ILE A 89 16.02 10.28 18.13
CA ILE A 89 15.30 9.03 17.87
C ILE A 89 15.40 8.08 19.08
N ARG A 90 16.58 7.94 19.71
CA ARG A 90 16.72 7.15 20.95
C ARG A 90 15.84 7.71 22.08
N ALA A 91 15.79 9.03 22.22
CA ALA A 91 14.96 9.69 23.23
C ALA A 91 13.47 9.44 22.99
N ILE A 92 13.01 9.46 21.74
CA ILE A 92 11.64 9.09 21.35
C ILE A 92 11.35 7.65 21.78
N PHE A 93 12.21 6.68 21.44
CA PHE A 93 12.01 5.29 21.84
C PHE A 93 11.88 5.13 23.36
N LYS A 94 12.76 5.80 24.12
CA LYS A 94 12.74 5.78 25.59
C LYS A 94 11.47 6.41 26.17
N LYS A 95 10.97 7.50 25.56
CA LYS A 95 9.79 8.22 26.02
C LYS A 95 8.49 7.47 25.71
N ILE A 96 8.41 6.87 24.53
CA ILE A 96 7.16 6.27 24.02
C ILE A 96 6.94 4.87 24.58
N LYS A 97 7.99 4.04 24.68
CA LYS A 97 7.87 2.67 25.19
C LYS A 97 7.43 2.68 26.66
N LYS A 98 6.24 2.15 26.93
CA LYS A 98 5.75 1.90 28.30
C LYS A 98 6.23 0.56 28.90
N GLY A 99 6.87 -0.26 28.07
CA GLY A 99 7.43 -1.55 28.45
C GLY A 99 8.33 -2.09 27.35
N ASP A 100 9.06 -3.17 27.67
CA ASP A 100 9.92 -3.85 26.70
C ASP A 100 9.13 -4.96 26.00
N THR A 101 8.30 -4.57 25.04
CA THR A 101 7.43 -5.47 24.27
C THR A 101 7.46 -5.14 22.78
N PRO A 102 7.13 -6.11 21.88
CA PRO A 102 7.01 -5.84 20.45
C PRO A 102 5.98 -4.75 20.12
N VAL A 103 4.86 -4.70 20.85
CA VAL A 103 3.80 -3.70 20.64
C VAL A 103 4.32 -2.29 20.90
N GLU A 104 5.02 -2.09 22.02
CA GLU A 104 5.57 -0.77 22.38
C GLU A 104 6.72 -0.36 21.46
N GLU A 105 7.50 -1.31 20.92
CA GLU A 105 8.49 -1.02 19.89
C GLU A 105 7.84 -0.52 18.60
N ARG A 106 6.75 -1.15 18.12
CA ARG A 106 6.01 -0.67 16.94
C ARG A 106 5.45 0.74 17.14
N ARG A 107 4.93 1.02 18.34
CA ARG A 107 4.47 2.36 18.71
C ARG A 107 5.63 3.37 18.66
N ALA A 108 6.80 3.02 19.23
CA ALA A 108 7.98 3.88 19.16
C ALA A 108 8.48 4.11 17.72
N VAL A 109 8.42 3.09 16.85
CA VAL A 109 8.75 3.24 15.43
C VAL A 109 7.83 4.26 14.75
N ALA A 110 6.52 4.19 14.97
CA ALA A 110 5.59 5.16 14.38
C ALA A 110 5.94 6.61 14.76
N TYR A 111 6.19 6.86 16.05
CA TYR A 111 6.61 8.19 16.52
C TYR A 111 7.94 8.64 15.93
N ALA A 112 8.89 7.72 15.79
CA ALA A 112 10.18 8.04 15.21
C ALA A 112 10.07 8.32 13.70
N VAL A 113 9.22 7.61 12.95
CA VAL A 113 8.95 7.88 11.53
C VAL A 113 8.36 9.27 11.35
N GLY A 114 7.29 9.64 12.08
CA GLY A 114 6.71 10.99 11.98
C GLY A 114 7.71 12.11 12.33
N TRP A 115 8.57 11.88 13.32
CA TRP A 115 9.66 12.81 13.61
C TRP A 115 10.69 12.90 12.47
N MET A 116 11.10 11.75 11.90
CA MET A 116 12.07 11.69 10.80
C MET A 116 11.52 12.37 9.55
N GLU A 117 10.25 12.16 9.21
CA GLU A 117 9.56 12.85 8.12
C GLU A 117 9.55 14.36 8.32
N THR A 118 9.16 14.84 9.52
CA THR A 118 9.20 16.28 9.85
C THR A 118 10.61 16.85 9.66
N ARG A 119 11.61 16.12 10.18
CA ARG A 119 13.02 16.52 10.18
C ARG A 119 13.61 16.57 8.77
N VAL A 120 13.27 15.60 7.93
CA VAL A 120 13.70 15.50 6.54
C VAL A 120 12.93 16.50 5.67
N GLY A 121 11.62 16.58 5.82
CA GLY A 121 10.75 17.46 5.03
C GLY A 121 11.15 18.91 5.17
N LYS A 122 11.43 19.37 6.39
CA LYS A 122 11.97 20.72 6.63
C LYS A 122 13.32 20.97 5.93
N ALA A 123 14.14 19.93 5.78
CA ALA A 123 15.47 20.06 5.19
C ALA A 123 15.47 20.01 3.66
N ILE A 124 14.52 19.30 3.05
CA ILE A 124 14.51 19.07 1.60
C ILE A 124 13.31 19.71 0.89
N GLY A 125 12.38 20.33 1.62
CA GLY A 125 11.23 21.06 1.06
C GLY A 125 9.96 20.22 0.88
N THR A 126 9.85 19.09 1.56
CA THR A 126 8.67 18.21 1.52
C THR A 126 7.83 18.30 2.80
N ASP A 127 8.02 19.35 3.61
CA ASP A 127 7.25 19.63 4.84
C ASP A 127 5.77 19.96 4.56
N LYS A 128 5.40 20.12 3.30
CA LYS A 128 4.04 20.39 2.82
C LYS A 128 3.47 19.25 1.98
N ASP A 129 4.06 18.07 2.09
CA ASP A 129 3.50 16.88 1.46
C ASP A 129 2.05 16.66 1.94
N ARG A 130 1.17 16.39 0.98
CA ARG A 130 -0.28 16.27 1.20
C ARG A 130 -0.64 14.80 1.41
N PRO A 131 -1.58 14.51 2.31
CA PRO A 131 -2.05 13.14 2.52
C PRO A 131 -2.70 12.55 1.25
N GLY A 132 -2.41 11.29 0.98
CA GLY A 132 -3.10 10.48 0.00
C GLY A 132 -2.73 10.80 -1.46
N MET A 133 -3.60 10.38 -2.38
CA MET A 133 -3.32 10.49 -3.82
C MET A 133 -3.70 11.87 -4.34
N ASP A 134 -2.74 12.52 -5.00
CA ASP A 134 -2.96 13.75 -5.75
C ASP A 134 -2.50 13.55 -7.21
N PHE A 135 -3.47 13.45 -8.13
CA PHE A 135 -3.20 13.19 -9.54
C PHE A 135 -2.44 14.32 -10.24
N GLU A 136 -2.41 15.53 -9.66
CA GLU A 136 -1.72 16.69 -10.23
C GLU A 136 -0.32 16.90 -9.63
N ALA A 137 0.02 16.20 -8.55
CA ALA A 137 1.28 16.36 -7.83
C ALA A 137 2.49 15.69 -8.49
N SER A 138 2.29 14.91 -9.56
CA SER A 138 3.39 14.17 -10.19
C SER A 138 4.44 15.12 -10.77
N GLY A 139 5.67 15.06 -10.25
CA GLY A 139 6.75 15.99 -10.58
C GLY A 139 6.87 17.22 -9.67
N ASP A 140 5.94 17.45 -8.74
CA ASP A 140 6.06 18.47 -7.71
C ASP A 140 7.07 18.02 -6.64
N PRO A 141 8.21 18.72 -6.47
CA PRO A 141 9.26 18.33 -5.52
C PRO A 141 8.85 18.39 -4.05
N THR A 142 7.69 18.96 -3.74
CA THR A 142 7.19 19.08 -2.37
C THR A 142 6.28 17.91 -1.96
N GLN A 143 5.96 17.01 -2.89
CA GLN A 143 4.94 15.97 -2.73
C GLN A 143 5.51 14.57 -2.86
N MET A 144 4.83 13.60 -2.24
CA MET A 144 5.18 12.18 -2.20
C MET A 144 3.96 11.32 -2.51
N ASP A 145 4.17 10.24 -3.27
CA ASP A 145 3.18 9.18 -3.43
C ASP A 145 3.48 7.98 -2.53
N CYS A 146 2.65 6.94 -2.62
CA CYS A 146 2.85 5.73 -1.82
C CYS A 146 4.19 5.02 -2.07
N VAL A 147 4.75 5.15 -3.27
CA VAL A 147 6.07 4.61 -3.61
C VAL A 147 7.15 5.40 -2.89
N ASP A 148 7.09 6.73 -2.94
CA ASP A 148 8.01 7.61 -2.22
C ASP A 148 7.97 7.34 -0.72
N GLU A 149 6.78 7.36 -0.13
CA GLU A 149 6.56 7.18 1.30
C GLU A 149 7.00 5.82 1.81
N SER A 150 6.64 4.74 1.10
CA SER A 150 7.08 3.38 1.48
C SER A 150 8.60 3.20 1.35
N THR A 151 9.23 3.82 0.35
CA THR A 151 10.69 3.78 0.15
C THR A 151 11.42 4.57 1.23
N ASN A 152 10.93 5.76 1.56
CA ASN A 152 11.49 6.63 2.58
C ASN A 152 11.35 6.02 3.97
N THR A 153 10.15 5.56 4.32
CA THR A 153 9.88 4.92 5.61
C THR A 153 10.70 3.64 5.80
N THR A 154 10.85 2.81 4.77
CA THR A 154 11.77 1.66 4.80
C THR A 154 13.20 2.09 5.10
N SER A 155 13.65 3.17 4.46
CA SER A 155 14.98 3.73 4.67
C SER A 155 15.18 4.23 6.10
N TYR A 156 14.18 4.91 6.66
CA TYR A 156 14.19 5.39 8.04
C TYR A 156 14.24 4.25 9.05
N MET A 157 13.45 3.20 8.85
CA MET A 157 13.50 2.02 9.72
C MET A 157 14.84 1.28 9.61
N LEU A 158 15.48 1.25 8.43
CA LEU A 158 16.83 0.70 8.30
C LEU A 158 17.87 1.53 9.06
N VAL A 159 17.73 2.86 9.10
CA VAL A 159 18.56 3.71 9.97
C VAL A 159 18.34 3.34 11.44
N MET A 160 17.10 3.14 11.88
CA MET A 160 16.81 2.70 13.25
C MET A 160 17.45 1.33 13.56
N GLN A 161 17.29 0.37 12.65
CA GLN A 161 17.88 -0.97 12.77
C GLN A 161 19.41 -0.92 12.86
N ASN A 162 20.05 -0.14 11.98
CA ASN A 162 21.50 0.03 11.95
C ASN A 162 22.05 0.66 13.24
N ASN A 163 21.23 1.44 13.95
CA ASN A 163 21.56 2.06 15.24
C ASN A 163 21.11 1.21 16.46
N GLY A 164 20.68 -0.03 16.24
CA GLY A 164 20.34 -0.99 17.30
C GLY A 164 19.05 -0.67 18.06
N LEU A 165 18.14 0.11 17.46
CA LEU A 165 16.89 0.53 18.11
C LEU A 165 15.79 -0.52 18.04
N LEU A 166 15.85 -1.43 17.07
CA LEU A 166 14.86 -2.50 16.87
C LEU A 166 15.36 -3.79 17.54
N LYS A 167 14.69 -4.18 18.63
CA LYS A 167 14.98 -5.41 19.39
C LYS A 167 14.05 -6.55 19.00
N TYR A 168 12.78 -6.24 18.74
CA TYR A 168 11.75 -7.26 18.46
C TYR A 168 11.46 -7.42 16.97
N HIS A 169 11.80 -6.42 16.15
CA HIS A 169 11.53 -6.42 14.72
C HIS A 169 12.79 -6.29 13.87
N THR A 170 12.66 -6.74 12.63
CA THR A 170 13.57 -6.44 11.51
C THR A 170 12.79 -5.70 10.43
N VAL A 171 13.49 -4.95 9.59
CA VAL A 171 12.88 -4.31 8.42
C VAL A 171 12.66 -5.35 7.33
N GLY A 172 11.41 -5.45 6.85
CA GLY A 172 11.01 -6.32 5.76
C GLY A 172 10.94 -5.60 4.43
N THR A 173 10.83 -6.37 3.35
CA THR A 173 10.62 -5.83 2.00
C THR A 173 9.25 -5.15 1.93
N PRO A 174 9.17 -3.94 1.35
CA PRO A 174 7.90 -3.26 1.16
C PRO A 174 6.84 -4.15 0.53
N PHE A 175 5.64 -4.04 1.05
CA PHE A 175 4.48 -4.79 0.59
C PHE A 175 3.68 -3.93 -0.36
N SER A 176 3.20 -4.53 -1.45
CA SER A 176 2.27 -3.87 -2.36
C SER A 176 1.10 -4.76 -2.70
N LYS A 177 -0.03 -4.12 -2.98
CA LYS A 177 -1.22 -4.87 -3.39
C LYS A 177 -2.07 -4.08 -4.37
N ASP A 178 -2.51 -4.78 -5.40
CA ASP A 178 -3.42 -4.24 -6.40
C ASP A 178 -4.87 -4.38 -5.92
N GLN A 179 -5.65 -3.32 -6.08
CA GLN A 179 -7.10 -3.31 -5.88
C GLN A 179 -7.82 -3.40 -7.24
N LEU A 180 -7.43 -4.34 -8.10
CA LEU A 180 -7.91 -4.43 -9.50
C LEU A 180 -9.45 -4.38 -9.66
N TRP A 181 -10.21 -4.79 -8.65
CA TRP A 181 -11.68 -4.75 -8.62
C TRP A 181 -12.27 -3.33 -8.43
N LYS A 182 -11.47 -2.33 -8.02
CA LYS A 182 -11.87 -0.91 -7.91
C LYS A 182 -11.53 -0.07 -9.15
N GLY A 183 -11.08 -0.69 -10.25
CA GLY A 183 -10.74 0.04 -11.49
C GLY A 183 -9.53 0.96 -11.31
N VAL A 184 -9.60 2.20 -11.81
CA VAL A 184 -8.49 3.18 -11.75
C VAL A 184 -8.15 3.57 -10.30
N ALA A 185 -9.14 3.60 -9.41
CA ALA A 185 -8.95 3.81 -7.96
C ALA A 185 -8.31 2.59 -7.26
N GLY A 186 -8.05 1.52 -8.00
CA GLY A 186 -7.49 0.27 -7.53
C GLY A 186 -5.98 0.13 -7.74
N TRP A 187 -5.29 1.24 -8.02
CA TRP A 187 -3.86 1.25 -8.31
C TRP A 187 -3.03 0.62 -7.18
N THR A 188 -1.89 0.06 -7.55
CA THR A 188 -0.97 -0.61 -6.63
C THR A 188 -0.57 0.35 -5.51
N HIS A 189 -0.98 0.06 -4.28
CA HIS A 189 -0.57 0.81 -3.09
C HIS A 189 0.61 0.12 -2.43
N TRP A 190 1.57 0.90 -1.92
CA TRP A 190 2.80 0.42 -1.30
C TRP A 190 2.89 0.82 0.16
N THR A 191 3.48 -0.04 1.00
CA THR A 191 3.75 0.27 2.40
C THR A 191 5.09 -0.33 2.85
N ALA A 192 5.75 0.36 3.77
CA ALA A 192 6.94 -0.18 4.43
C ALA A 192 6.54 -1.29 5.42
N VAL A 193 7.46 -2.21 5.73
CA VAL A 193 7.14 -3.40 6.53
C VAL A 193 8.12 -3.57 7.69
N LEU A 194 7.58 -3.76 8.89
CA LEU A 194 8.27 -4.38 10.01
C LEU A 194 7.93 -5.86 10.08
N LYS A 195 8.92 -6.70 10.32
CA LYS A 195 8.75 -8.14 10.56
C LYS A 195 9.15 -8.48 11.99
N GLU A 196 8.19 -8.94 12.78
CA GLU A 196 8.43 -9.39 14.15
C GLU A 196 9.29 -10.66 14.13
N THR A 197 10.41 -10.63 14.86
CA THR A 197 11.46 -11.66 14.77
C THR A 197 11.00 -12.99 15.37
N ALA A 198 10.22 -12.94 16.45
CA ALA A 198 9.78 -14.14 17.17
C ALA A 198 8.69 -14.93 16.44
N THR A 199 7.77 -14.23 15.78
CA THR A 199 6.57 -14.84 15.18
C THR A 199 6.59 -14.85 13.65
N GLY A 200 7.42 -13.99 13.03
CA GLY A 200 7.37 -13.73 11.60
C GLY A 200 6.22 -12.82 11.16
N GLN A 201 5.36 -12.37 12.09
CA GLN A 201 4.24 -11.48 11.78
C GLN A 201 4.75 -10.20 11.14
N ARG A 202 4.11 -9.80 10.05
CA ARG A 202 4.43 -8.55 9.34
C ARG A 202 3.46 -7.44 9.71
N TRP A 203 4.00 -6.24 9.83
CA TRP A 203 3.27 -5.03 10.16
C TRP A 203 3.55 -3.99 9.08
N ALA A 204 2.50 -3.54 8.40
CA ALA A 204 2.55 -2.40 7.51
C ALA A 204 2.80 -1.14 8.35
N VAL A 205 3.70 -0.28 7.88
CA VAL A 205 4.00 1.04 8.44
C VAL A 205 3.72 2.04 7.32
N ASP A 206 2.54 2.64 7.36
CA ASP A 206 2.00 3.45 6.26
C ASP A 206 1.80 4.90 6.69
N SER A 207 2.64 5.79 6.18
CA SER A 207 2.60 7.24 6.40
C SER A 207 1.77 7.98 5.35
N TRP A 208 1.55 7.39 4.17
CA TRP A 208 1.06 8.09 2.98
C TRP A 208 -0.32 8.71 3.11
N ILE A 209 -1.19 8.15 3.94
CA ILE A 209 -2.57 8.63 4.13
C ILE A 209 -2.67 9.85 5.06
N TYR A 210 -1.57 10.25 5.70
CA TYR A 210 -1.55 11.36 6.66
C TYR A 210 -0.68 12.51 6.14
N ALA A 211 -0.85 13.68 6.74
CA ALA A 211 0.02 14.81 6.44
C ALA A 211 1.45 14.52 6.92
N ASN A 212 2.43 15.15 6.27
CA ASN A 212 3.84 14.95 6.60
C ASN A 212 4.12 15.04 8.10
N GLY A 213 4.79 14.02 8.65
CA GLY A 213 5.21 14.00 10.04
C GLY A 213 4.14 13.60 11.05
N GLU A 214 2.93 13.30 10.60
CA GLU A 214 1.98 12.53 11.42
C GLU A 214 2.47 11.09 11.63
N ASN A 215 2.03 10.45 12.71
CA ASN A 215 2.45 9.09 12.98
C ASN A 215 1.83 8.14 11.93
N PRO A 216 2.62 7.28 11.27
CA PRO A 216 2.08 6.31 10.33
C PRO A 216 1.15 5.31 11.04
N ALA A 217 0.27 4.71 10.25
CA ALA A 217 -0.53 3.58 10.69
C ALA A 217 0.39 2.36 10.83
N VAL A 218 0.29 1.65 11.96
CA VAL A 218 1.01 0.39 12.17
C VAL A 218 0.03 -0.74 12.43
N VAL A 219 -0.18 -1.57 11.41
CA VAL A 219 -1.22 -2.62 11.41
C VAL A 219 -0.67 -3.91 10.80
N GLU A 220 -1.24 -5.06 11.14
CA GLU A 220 -0.90 -6.33 10.49
C GLU A 220 -1.08 -6.21 8.97
N VAL A 221 -0.09 -6.66 8.18
CA VAL A 221 -0.11 -6.53 6.70
C VAL A 221 -1.36 -7.17 6.10
N GLU A 222 -1.84 -8.27 6.68
CA GLU A 222 -3.05 -8.96 6.24
C GLU A 222 -4.32 -8.12 6.44
N LYS A 223 -4.32 -7.23 7.44
CA LYS A 223 -5.43 -6.32 7.78
C LYS A 223 -5.30 -4.95 7.13
N TRP A 224 -4.08 -4.54 6.79
CA TRP A 224 -3.78 -3.24 6.16
C TRP A 224 -4.64 -3.00 4.92
N TYR A 225 -4.78 -4.02 4.06
CA TYR A 225 -5.57 -3.91 2.83
C TYR A 225 -7.09 -4.10 3.01
N ILE A 226 -7.52 -4.78 4.08
CA ILE A 226 -8.95 -5.07 4.30
C ILE A 226 -9.66 -3.83 4.86
N LYS A 227 -8.94 -3.01 5.62
CA LYS A 227 -9.44 -1.72 6.08
C LYS A 227 -9.41 -0.73 4.94
N ASP A 228 -10.39 0.16 4.93
CA ASP A 228 -10.42 1.30 4.03
C ASP A 228 -9.11 2.08 4.19
N LEU A 229 -8.28 2.10 3.14
CA LEU A 229 -6.91 2.63 3.21
C LEU A 229 -6.96 4.09 3.65
N ASP A 230 -7.98 4.83 3.22
CA ASP A 230 -8.23 6.23 3.56
C ASP A 230 -8.60 6.45 5.05
N ASN A 231 -8.81 5.37 5.81
CA ASN A 231 -9.28 5.39 7.20
C ASN A 231 -8.49 4.44 8.13
N LEU A 232 -7.21 4.17 7.85
CA LEU A 232 -6.40 3.44 8.83
C LEU A 232 -6.27 4.28 10.12
N PRO A 233 -6.23 3.65 11.30
CA PRO A 233 -6.05 4.38 12.55
C PRO A 233 -4.61 4.86 12.66
N VAL A 234 -4.43 6.15 12.94
CA VAL A 234 -3.14 6.72 13.35
C VAL A 234 -2.64 5.89 14.53
N ALA A 235 -1.34 5.54 14.56
CA ALA A 235 -0.79 4.81 15.70
C ALA A 235 -1.12 5.56 17.00
N ALA A 236 -1.84 4.88 17.90
CA ALA A 236 -2.46 5.51 19.06
C ALA A 236 -1.43 6.26 19.93
N LYS A 237 -1.82 7.47 20.37
CA LYS A 237 -0.95 8.37 21.13
C LYS A 237 -0.44 7.80 22.46
#